data_AF-A0AAD4FFI3-F1
#
_entry.id   AF-A0AAD4FFI3-F1
#
_cell.length_a   1.000
_cell.length_b   1.000
_cell.length_c   1.000
_cell.angle_alpha   90.00
_cell.angle_beta   90.00
_cell.angle_gamma   90.00
#
_symmetry.space_group_name_H-M   'P 1'
#
loop_
_entity.id
_entity.type
_entity.pdbx_description
1 polymer ?
#
loop_
_entity_poly.entity_id
_entity_poly.type
_entity_poly.pdbx_seq_one_letter_code
_entity_poly.pdbx_strand_id
1 'polypeptide(L)'
;MIQFTVVVSALLLASRVTALDPIITKVHYAVSETPMCPKFFYNNGTQFFMKGIACQKDPHGLGGESGDGMYSDPLSDEAACKREIPIMAVAGTDTIRIYQVNSDNNHSACMRMLLDAGIYVVANLSEPSQSINRADPQWAVELFDRYKAIIDSIAKHDNTIGFFAGNEVTNNASNIDASAFDRRWLGVGYAANDDAEIRAQAAYYFKCGKQEETLDFWGFNLYSWCGENTMSSFGYDKQVEFFFNHLVPVFQAKYGCNVPDGAQGHLFQ
;
A
#
# COMPACT_ATOMS: atom_id res chain seq x y z
N MET A 1 -10.23 -44.17 -52.20
CA MET A 1 -10.61 -42.96 -51.44
C MET A 1 -9.94 -43.08 -50.09
N ILE A 2 -8.77 -42.44 -49.91
CA ILE A 2 -7.92 -42.61 -48.72
C ILE A 2 -8.23 -41.45 -47.78
N GLN A 3 -8.84 -41.74 -46.64
CA GLN A 3 -9.16 -40.77 -45.60
C GLN A 3 -7.91 -40.56 -44.73
N PHE A 4 -7.29 -39.38 -44.84
CA PHE A 4 -6.26 -38.94 -43.90
C PHE A 4 -6.94 -38.34 -42.67
N THR A 5 -6.85 -39.04 -41.54
CA THR A 5 -7.28 -38.51 -40.25
C THR A 5 -6.13 -37.67 -39.67
N VAL A 6 -6.28 -36.34 -39.69
CA VAL A 6 -5.34 -35.43 -39.02
C VAL A 6 -5.65 -35.44 -37.53
N VAL A 7 -4.77 -36.05 -36.73
CA VAL A 7 -4.82 -35.94 -35.26
C VAL A 7 -4.12 -34.65 -34.88
N VAL A 8 -4.91 -33.62 -34.53
CA VAL A 8 -4.39 -32.39 -33.93
C VAL A 8 -4.17 -32.65 -32.45
N SER A 9 -2.92 -32.96 -32.07
CA SER A 9 -2.52 -32.98 -30.66
C SER A 9 -2.45 -31.54 -30.16
N ALA A 10 -3.49 -31.10 -29.47
CA ALA A 10 -3.45 -29.86 -28.69
C ALA A 10 -2.49 -30.05 -27.51
N LEU A 11 -1.28 -29.49 -27.61
CA LEU A 11 -0.43 -29.30 -26.43
C LEU A 11 -1.12 -28.27 -25.53
N LEU A 12 -1.77 -28.74 -24.47
CA LEU A 12 -2.09 -27.92 -23.32
C LEU A 12 -0.77 -27.50 -22.66
N LEU A 13 -0.29 -26.30 -22.99
CA LEU A 13 0.65 -25.58 -22.14
C LEU A 13 -0.08 -25.33 -20.82
N ALA A 14 0.13 -26.22 -19.85
CA ALA A 14 -0.19 -25.92 -18.46
C ALA A 14 0.66 -24.70 -18.08
N SER A 15 0.06 -23.52 -18.11
CA SER A 15 0.60 -22.35 -17.44
C SER A 15 0.79 -22.75 -15.99
N ARG A 16 2.05 -23.00 -15.60
CA ARG A 16 2.38 -23.07 -14.18
C ARG A 16 2.10 -21.66 -13.65
N VAL A 17 0.97 -21.51 -12.97
CA VAL A 17 0.75 -20.35 -12.09
C VAL A 17 1.79 -20.52 -10.99
N THR A 18 2.96 -19.93 -11.17
CA THR A 18 3.92 -19.75 -10.09
C THR A 18 3.30 -18.72 -9.17
N ALA A 19 2.95 -19.12 -7.95
CA ALA A 19 2.59 -18.16 -6.91
C ALA A 19 3.70 -17.09 -6.86
N LEU A 20 3.33 -15.81 -6.80
CA LEU A 20 4.30 -14.76 -6.55
C LEU A 20 4.98 -15.03 -5.21
N ASP A 21 6.27 -14.72 -5.11
CA ASP A 21 7.00 -14.82 -3.86
C ASP A 21 6.40 -13.82 -2.85
N PRO A 22 5.87 -14.26 -1.70
CA PRO A 22 5.45 -13.35 -0.65
C PRO A 22 6.53 -12.31 -0.33
N ILE A 23 6.10 -11.06 -0.14
CA ILE A 23 6.99 -9.98 0.28
C ILE A 23 7.22 -10.09 1.78
N ILE A 24 8.47 -10.16 2.17
CA ILE A 24 8.89 -10.24 3.57
C ILE A 24 9.76 -9.06 3.94
N THR A 25 9.59 -8.57 5.17
CA THR A 25 10.47 -7.56 5.75
C THR A 25 11.70 -8.24 6.35
N LYS A 26 12.90 -7.80 5.98
CA LYS A 26 14.14 -8.22 6.66
C LYS A 26 14.91 -7.00 7.12
N VAL A 27 15.47 -7.08 8.33
CA VAL A 27 16.48 -6.14 8.80
C VAL A 27 17.76 -6.39 8.00
N HIS A 28 18.23 -5.36 7.30
CA HIS A 28 19.51 -5.44 6.61
C HIS A 28 20.61 -5.04 7.60
N TYR A 29 21.44 -5.99 8.00
CA TYR A 29 22.64 -5.70 8.79
C TYR A 29 23.79 -5.48 7.82
N ALA A 30 24.36 -4.27 7.81
CA ALA A 30 25.65 -4.07 7.17
C ALA A 30 26.73 -4.87 7.91
N VAL A 31 27.86 -5.12 7.24
CA VAL A 31 29.02 -5.83 7.81
C VAL A 31 29.66 -5.04 9.00
N SER A 32 29.27 -3.77 9.19
CA SER A 32 29.50 -2.99 10.41
C SER A 32 28.25 -3.00 11.28
N GLU A 33 28.40 -3.12 12.60
CA GLU A 33 27.35 -3.26 13.64
C GLU A 33 26.27 -2.15 13.71
N THR A 34 26.17 -1.28 12.71
CA THR A 34 25.08 -0.33 12.50
C THR A 34 23.92 -0.99 11.75
N PRO A 35 22.73 -1.14 12.38
CA PRO A 35 21.54 -1.62 11.68
C PRO A 35 21.15 -0.62 10.58
N MET A 36 21.04 -1.09 9.33
CA MET A 36 20.43 -0.30 8.26
C MET A 36 18.91 -0.45 8.29
N CYS A 37 18.19 0.49 7.66
CA CYS A 37 16.74 0.38 7.50
C CYS A 37 16.31 -0.98 6.98
N PRO A 38 15.32 -1.63 7.62
CA PRO A 38 14.70 -2.81 7.06
C PRO A 38 14.12 -2.50 5.68
N LYS A 39 14.15 -3.50 4.80
CA LYS A 39 13.67 -3.40 3.42
C LYS A 39 12.70 -4.54 3.15
N PHE A 40 11.91 -4.36 2.11
CA PHE A 40 11.11 -5.45 1.55
C PHE A 40 11.97 -6.33 0.66
N PHE A 41 11.74 -7.64 0.72
CA PHE A 41 12.44 -8.63 -0.08
C PHE A 41 11.46 -9.68 -0.60
N TYR A 42 11.76 -10.21 -1.77
CA TYR A 42 11.23 -11.51 -2.18
C TYR A 42 11.86 -12.63 -1.33
N ASN A 43 11.22 -13.80 -1.29
CA ASN A 43 11.74 -14.97 -0.58
C ASN A 43 13.15 -15.36 -1.04
N ASN A 44 13.46 -15.20 -2.32
CA ASN A 44 14.78 -15.46 -2.89
C ASN A 44 15.89 -14.50 -2.44
N GLY A 45 15.56 -13.48 -1.63
CA GLY A 45 16.51 -12.51 -1.08
C GLY A 45 16.74 -11.27 -1.94
N THR A 46 16.13 -11.17 -3.12
CA THR A 46 16.15 -9.96 -3.95
C THR A 46 15.33 -8.86 -3.27
N GLN A 47 15.88 -7.64 -3.21
CA GLN A 47 15.15 -6.50 -2.64
C GLN A 47 13.94 -6.15 -3.53
N PHE A 48 12.78 -6.00 -2.89
CA PHE A 48 11.56 -5.51 -3.53
C PHE A 48 11.48 -3.98 -3.41
N PHE A 49 11.15 -3.33 -4.53
CA PHE A 49 10.91 -1.88 -4.60
C PHE A 49 9.54 -1.67 -5.18
N MET A 50 8.68 -0.93 -4.48
CA MET A 50 7.32 -0.65 -4.92
C MET A 50 7.31 0.35 -6.08
N LYS A 51 6.66 -0.03 -7.19
CA LYS A 51 6.22 0.83 -8.29
C LYS A 51 4.70 0.89 -8.24
N GLY A 52 4.22 1.75 -7.34
CA GLY A 52 2.84 1.73 -6.88
C GLY A 52 1.90 2.68 -7.62
N ILE A 53 0.62 2.32 -7.69
CA ILE A 53 -0.48 3.26 -7.98
C ILE A 53 -1.60 3.13 -6.93
N ALA A 54 -2.22 4.24 -6.55
CA ALA A 54 -3.45 4.23 -5.78
C ALA A 54 -4.61 3.77 -6.67
N CYS A 55 -5.29 2.68 -6.31
CA CYS A 55 -6.41 2.14 -7.06
C CYS A 55 -7.66 2.19 -6.17
N GLN A 56 -8.47 3.23 -6.37
CA GLN A 56 -9.71 3.39 -5.64
C GLN A 56 -10.72 4.10 -6.51
N LYS A 57 -11.91 3.52 -6.64
CA LYS A 57 -13.01 4.16 -7.34
C LYS A 57 -13.75 5.04 -6.35
N ASP A 58 -13.81 6.34 -6.67
CA ASP A 58 -14.75 7.24 -6.03
C ASP A 58 -16.16 6.91 -6.54
N PRO A 59 -17.11 6.52 -5.67
CA PRO A 59 -18.48 6.23 -6.09
C PRO A 59 -19.20 7.43 -6.69
N HIS A 60 -18.79 8.65 -6.35
CA HIS A 60 -19.35 9.90 -6.87
C HIS A 60 -18.56 10.48 -8.04
N GLY A 61 -17.35 9.97 -8.31
CA GLY A 61 -16.46 10.44 -9.38
C GLY A 61 -15.96 11.88 -9.20
N LEU A 62 -15.98 12.41 -7.98
CA LEU A 62 -15.60 13.76 -7.61
C LEU A 62 -14.10 13.89 -7.27
N GLY A 63 -13.41 12.77 -7.08
CA GLY A 63 -12.03 12.71 -6.63
C GLY A 63 -11.92 13.00 -5.13
N GLY A 64 -11.99 11.97 -4.30
CA GLY A 64 -11.83 12.10 -2.85
C GLY A 64 -12.54 10.99 -2.08
N GLU A 65 -12.51 11.09 -0.76
CA GLU A 65 -13.36 10.25 0.10
C GLU A 65 -14.79 10.78 0.09
N SER A 66 -15.76 9.87 0.06
CA SER A 66 -17.19 10.19 0.12
C SER A 66 -17.57 10.79 1.47
N GLY A 67 -18.28 11.91 1.50
CA GLY A 67 -18.80 12.48 2.74
C GLY A 67 -20.02 11.75 3.32
N ASP A 68 -20.66 10.87 2.55
CA ASP A 68 -21.86 10.10 2.92
C ASP A 68 -21.55 8.67 3.39
N GLY A 69 -20.28 8.31 3.51
CA GLY A 69 -19.83 6.97 3.92
C GLY A 69 -19.89 5.92 2.81
N MET A 70 -20.35 6.26 1.60
CA MET A 70 -20.43 5.30 0.51
C MET A 70 -19.06 5.06 -0.12
N TYR A 71 -18.64 3.81 -0.26
CA TYR A 71 -17.41 3.48 -0.97
C TYR A 71 -17.65 2.40 -2.03
N SER A 72 -16.74 2.34 -3.00
CA SER A 72 -16.65 1.23 -3.94
C SER A 72 -15.49 0.32 -3.52
N ASP A 73 -15.66 -1.00 -3.67
CA ASP A 73 -14.59 -1.98 -3.46
C ASP A 73 -14.08 -2.47 -4.82
N PRO A 74 -12.96 -1.94 -5.34
CA PRO A 74 -12.44 -2.31 -6.66
C PRO A 74 -12.02 -3.77 -6.75
N LEU A 75 -11.61 -4.38 -5.64
CA LEU A 75 -11.16 -5.78 -5.62
C LEU A 75 -12.32 -6.77 -5.79
N SER A 76 -13.56 -6.31 -5.61
CA SER A 76 -14.76 -7.11 -5.83
C SER A 76 -15.38 -6.96 -7.23
N ASP A 77 -14.91 -5.98 -8.02
CA ASP A 77 -15.40 -5.73 -9.39
C ASP A 77 -14.54 -6.50 -10.41
N GLU A 78 -14.89 -7.76 -10.66
CA GLU A 78 -14.16 -8.63 -11.57
C GLU A 78 -14.04 -8.03 -13.00
N ALA A 79 -15.07 -7.31 -13.47
CA ALA A 79 -15.06 -6.71 -14.79
C ALA A 79 -14.10 -5.52 -14.87
N ALA A 80 -14.05 -4.68 -13.82
CA ALA A 80 -13.05 -3.62 -13.72
C ALA A 80 -11.64 -4.19 -13.63
N CYS A 81 -11.40 -5.20 -12.80
CA CYS A 81 -10.09 -5.85 -12.68
C CYS A 81 -9.60 -6.40 -14.01
N LYS A 82 -10.46 -7.11 -14.77
CA LYS A 82 -10.12 -7.63 -16.11
C LYS A 82 -9.72 -6.53 -17.10
N ARG A 83 -10.33 -5.35 -16.98
CA ARG A 83 -10.06 -4.20 -17.87
C ARG A 83 -8.78 -3.47 -17.48
N GLU A 84 -8.55 -3.27 -16.19
CA GLU A 84 -7.55 -2.31 -15.68
C GLU A 84 -6.20 -2.96 -15.36
N ILE A 85 -6.18 -4.20 -14.89
CA ILE A 85 -4.94 -4.91 -14.53
C ILE A 85 -3.97 -5.03 -15.71
N PRO A 86 -4.40 -5.38 -16.94
CA PRO A 86 -3.49 -5.42 -18.08
C PRO A 86 -2.84 -4.06 -18.38
N ILE A 87 -3.57 -2.95 -18.16
CA ILE A 87 -3.06 -1.59 -18.36
C ILE A 87 -2.00 -1.27 -17.31
N MET A 88 -2.26 -1.60 -16.04
CA MET A 88 -1.31 -1.42 -14.94
C MET A 88 -0.02 -2.23 -15.17
N ALA A 89 -0.15 -3.49 -15.61
CA ALA A 89 1.00 -4.34 -15.91
C ALA A 89 1.86 -3.78 -17.06
N VAL A 90 1.24 -3.27 -18.13
CA VAL A 90 1.95 -2.60 -19.24
C VAL A 90 2.66 -1.32 -18.78
N ALA A 91 2.07 -0.58 -17.84
CA ALA A 91 2.70 0.59 -17.22
C ALA A 91 3.85 0.24 -16.26
N GLY A 92 4.07 -1.05 -15.97
CA GLY A 92 5.12 -1.53 -15.06
C GLY A 92 4.78 -1.36 -13.58
N THR A 93 3.49 -1.21 -13.26
CA THR A 93 3.01 -1.24 -11.87
C THR A 93 3.20 -2.62 -11.28
N ASP A 94 3.80 -2.69 -10.09
CA ASP A 94 3.95 -3.94 -9.32
C ASP A 94 3.20 -3.91 -7.99
N THR A 95 2.63 -2.77 -7.60
CA THR A 95 1.95 -2.60 -6.32
C THR A 95 0.72 -1.71 -6.51
N ILE A 96 -0.40 -2.06 -5.88
CA ILE A 96 -1.55 -1.17 -5.75
C ILE A 96 -1.84 -0.88 -4.28
N ARG A 97 -2.28 0.35 -4.02
CA ARG A 97 -2.87 0.72 -2.74
C ARG A 97 -4.39 0.83 -2.87
N ILE A 98 -5.11 0.02 -2.09
CA ILE A 98 -6.58 0.06 -1.98
C ILE A 98 -6.97 0.72 -0.67
N TYR A 99 -7.93 1.63 -0.69
CA TYR A 99 -8.33 2.41 0.50
C TYR A 99 -9.59 1.86 1.15
N GLN A 100 -10.50 1.29 0.36
CA GLN A 100 -11.74 0.74 0.88
C GLN A 100 -11.99 -0.65 0.29
N VAL A 101 -12.11 -1.62 1.19
CA VAL A 101 -12.46 -3.01 0.91
C VAL A 101 -13.70 -3.35 1.72
N ASN A 102 -14.62 -4.11 1.11
CA ASN A 102 -15.75 -4.70 1.81
C ASN A 102 -15.44 -6.17 2.08
N SER A 103 -15.28 -6.55 3.35
CA SER A 103 -14.93 -7.91 3.77
C SER A 103 -15.96 -8.98 3.38
N ASP A 104 -17.21 -8.59 3.13
CA ASP A 104 -18.29 -9.55 2.83
C ASP A 104 -18.25 -10.00 1.35
N ASN A 105 -17.53 -9.27 0.51
CA ASN A 105 -17.40 -9.59 -0.91
C ASN A 105 -16.29 -10.62 -1.16
N ASN A 106 -16.38 -11.31 -2.30
CA ASN A 106 -15.35 -12.24 -2.73
C ASN A 106 -14.31 -11.55 -3.61
N HIS A 107 -13.07 -11.43 -3.12
CA HIS A 107 -11.96 -10.79 -3.85
C HIS A 107 -11.11 -11.77 -4.67
N SER A 108 -11.40 -13.08 -4.63
CA SER A 108 -10.52 -14.12 -5.15
C SER A 108 -10.20 -13.97 -6.63
N ALA A 109 -11.18 -13.57 -7.45
CA ALA A 109 -11.00 -13.41 -8.89
C ALA A 109 -10.04 -12.25 -9.21
N CYS A 110 -10.26 -11.08 -8.60
CA CYS A 110 -9.39 -9.92 -8.83
C CYS A 110 -7.99 -10.13 -8.24
N MET A 111 -7.90 -10.64 -7.02
CA MET A 111 -6.60 -10.95 -6.38
C MET A 111 -5.80 -11.97 -7.19
N ARG A 112 -6.46 -12.96 -7.81
CA ARG A 112 -5.81 -13.88 -8.74
C ARG A 112 -5.29 -13.18 -9.99
N MET A 113 -6.07 -12.29 -10.60
CA MET A 113 -5.61 -11.55 -11.78
C MET A 113 -4.44 -10.62 -11.45
N LEU A 114 -4.43 -10.00 -10.27
CA LEU A 114 -3.30 -9.21 -9.78
C LEU A 114 -2.06 -10.08 -9.59
N LEU A 115 -2.23 -11.25 -8.94
CA LEU A 115 -1.17 -12.24 -8.75
C LEU A 115 -0.57 -12.69 -10.10
N ASP A 116 -1.42 -13.05 -11.07
CA ASP A 116 -1.00 -13.49 -12.40
C ASP A 116 -0.26 -12.38 -13.18
N ALA A 117 -0.56 -11.11 -12.87
CA ALA A 117 0.09 -9.94 -13.45
C ALA A 117 1.35 -9.47 -12.69
N GLY A 118 1.73 -10.11 -11.59
CA GLY A 118 2.88 -9.68 -10.79
C GLY A 118 2.61 -8.48 -9.87
N ILE A 119 1.35 -8.19 -9.55
CA ILE A 119 0.92 -7.00 -8.81
C ILE A 119 0.54 -7.36 -7.39
N TYR A 120 1.17 -6.69 -6.42
CA TYR A 120 0.94 -6.81 -5.00
C TYR A 120 -0.04 -5.76 -4.46
N VAL A 121 -0.61 -6.00 -3.27
CA VAL A 121 -1.63 -5.16 -2.65
C VAL A 121 -1.18 -4.69 -1.26
N VAL A 122 -1.30 -3.39 -1.02
CA VAL A 122 -1.36 -2.79 0.31
C VAL A 122 -2.77 -2.25 0.52
N ALA A 123 -3.48 -2.69 1.55
CA ALA A 123 -4.88 -2.29 1.78
C ALA A 123 -5.02 -1.45 3.06
N ASN A 124 -5.87 -0.42 3.06
CA ASN A 124 -6.27 0.20 4.31
C ASN A 124 -7.30 -0.70 5.04
N LEU A 125 -7.27 -0.69 6.38
CA LEU A 125 -8.24 -1.42 7.21
C LEU A 125 -9.54 -0.62 7.45
N SER A 126 -9.44 0.70 7.45
CA SER A 126 -10.58 1.60 7.63
C SER A 126 -11.38 1.81 6.35
N GLU A 127 -12.58 2.38 6.50
CA GLU A 127 -13.32 3.07 5.44
C GLU A 127 -13.90 4.37 6.00
N PRO A 128 -14.46 5.28 5.16
CA PRO A 128 -14.93 6.59 5.60
C PRO A 128 -15.80 6.60 6.88
N SER A 129 -16.75 5.66 7.04
CA SER A 129 -17.65 5.61 8.20
C SER A 129 -17.11 4.85 9.41
N GLN A 130 -16.09 4.01 9.21
CA GLN A 130 -15.43 3.18 10.23
C GLN A 130 -13.93 3.42 10.19
N SER A 131 -13.53 4.54 10.78
CA SER A 131 -12.15 4.99 10.95
C SER A 131 -11.98 5.65 12.32
N ILE A 132 -10.74 5.88 12.76
CA ILE A 132 -10.49 6.70 13.94
C ILE A 132 -10.84 8.15 13.61
N ASN A 133 -11.84 8.70 14.29
CA ASN A 133 -12.19 10.11 14.16
C ASN A 133 -11.12 10.96 14.86
N ARG A 134 -10.33 11.70 14.07
CA ARG A 134 -9.26 12.55 14.62
C ARG A 134 -9.73 13.67 15.57
N ALA A 135 -11.01 14.04 15.53
CA ALA A 135 -11.59 15.06 16.41
C ALA A 135 -12.09 14.52 17.75
N ASP A 136 -12.34 13.21 17.82
CA ASP A 136 -12.73 12.47 19.03
C ASP A 136 -12.20 11.03 18.88
N PRO A 137 -10.89 10.81 19.09
CA PRO A 137 -10.25 9.55 18.76
C PRO A 137 -10.68 8.45 19.73
N GLN A 138 -11.34 7.43 19.19
CA GLN A 138 -11.78 6.26 19.94
C GLN A 138 -11.34 4.98 19.25
N TRP A 139 -10.77 4.05 20.02
CA TRP A 139 -10.52 2.68 19.58
C TRP A 139 -11.65 1.78 20.09
N ALA A 140 -12.70 1.65 19.27
CA ALA A 140 -13.91 0.91 19.61
C ALA A 140 -13.86 -0.55 19.11
N VAL A 141 -14.68 -1.42 19.71
CA VAL A 141 -14.75 -2.84 19.35
C VAL A 141 -15.22 -3.01 17.90
N GLU A 142 -16.14 -2.16 17.44
CA GLU A 142 -16.66 -2.15 16.08
C GLU A 142 -15.57 -1.86 15.05
N LEU A 143 -14.64 -0.95 15.37
CA LEU A 143 -13.49 -0.65 14.51
C LEU A 143 -12.48 -1.80 14.50
N PHE A 144 -12.25 -2.42 15.66
CA PHE A 144 -11.41 -3.61 15.79
C PHE A 144 -11.96 -4.79 14.97
N ASP A 145 -13.26 -5.07 15.06
CA ASP A 145 -13.93 -6.14 14.33
C ASP A 145 -13.87 -5.92 12.82
N ARG A 146 -14.05 -4.67 12.38
CA ARG A 146 -13.81 -4.30 10.98
C ARG A 146 -12.38 -4.66 10.55
N TYR A 147 -11.38 -4.19 11.29
CA TYR A 147 -9.98 -4.39 10.91
C TYR A 147 -9.65 -5.88 10.79
N LYS A 148 -10.15 -6.67 11.74
CA LYS A 148 -10.05 -8.13 11.70
C LYS A 148 -10.70 -8.72 10.44
N ALA A 149 -11.92 -8.29 10.10
CA ALA A 149 -12.64 -8.80 8.93
C ALA A 149 -11.91 -8.51 7.60
N ILE A 150 -11.30 -7.33 7.46
CA ILE A 150 -10.48 -7.00 6.28
C ILE A 150 -9.23 -7.87 6.22
N ILE A 151 -8.54 -8.07 7.35
CA ILE A 151 -7.36 -8.94 7.43
C ILE A 151 -7.73 -10.38 7.07
N ASP A 152 -8.79 -10.94 7.65
CA ASP A 152 -9.25 -12.31 7.37
C ASP A 152 -9.64 -12.50 5.90
N SER A 153 -10.20 -11.45 5.26
CA SER A 153 -10.55 -11.51 3.84
C SER A 153 -9.32 -11.44 2.93
N ILE A 154 -8.39 -10.52 3.19
CA ILE A 154 -7.34 -10.15 2.24
C ILE A 154 -6.00 -10.86 2.51
N ALA A 155 -5.62 -11.11 3.76
CA ALA A 155 -4.30 -11.64 4.11
C ALA A 155 -4.03 -13.08 3.61
N LYS A 156 -5.09 -13.81 3.22
CA LYS A 156 -4.99 -15.16 2.63
C LYS A 156 -4.47 -15.17 1.18
N HIS A 157 -4.30 -14.01 0.56
CA HIS A 157 -3.82 -13.89 -0.82
C HIS A 157 -2.31 -13.64 -0.83
N ASP A 158 -1.55 -14.46 -1.59
CA ASP A 158 -0.08 -14.45 -1.60
C ASP A 158 0.54 -13.11 -2.01
N ASN A 159 -0.21 -12.29 -2.76
CA ASN A 159 0.20 -10.98 -3.22
C ASN A 159 -0.20 -9.83 -2.27
N THR A 160 -0.58 -10.12 -1.02
CA THR A 160 -0.81 -9.08 0.01
C THR A 160 0.49 -8.74 0.73
N ILE A 161 0.94 -7.48 0.63
CA ILE A 161 2.13 -6.98 1.33
C ILE A 161 1.80 -6.65 2.79
N GLY A 162 0.64 -6.04 3.02
CA GLY A 162 0.23 -5.62 4.36
C GLY A 162 -0.89 -4.59 4.34
N PHE A 163 -1.08 -3.98 5.50
CA PHE A 163 -2.24 -3.17 5.80
C PHE A 163 -1.89 -1.84 6.44
N PHE A 164 -2.60 -0.77 6.06
CA PHE A 164 -2.57 0.48 6.80
C PHE A 164 -3.66 0.49 7.87
N ALA A 165 -3.25 0.58 9.15
CA ALA A 165 -4.16 0.75 10.29
C ALA A 165 -4.58 2.21 10.52
N GLY A 166 -4.04 3.14 9.75
CA GLY A 166 -4.44 4.54 9.79
C GLY A 166 -3.87 5.28 8.58
N ASN A 167 -4.61 6.29 8.15
CA ASN A 167 -4.20 7.18 7.06
C ASN A 167 -4.47 8.63 7.50
N GLU A 168 -3.39 9.35 7.85
CA GLU A 168 -3.44 10.76 8.26
C GLU A 168 -4.45 11.02 9.39
N VAL A 169 -4.56 10.12 10.37
CA VAL A 169 -5.45 10.29 11.52
C VAL A 169 -5.01 11.54 12.28
N THR A 170 -3.81 11.50 12.88
CA THR A 170 -3.09 12.72 13.24
C THR A 170 -2.55 13.35 11.96
N ASN A 171 -2.86 14.62 11.75
CA ASN A 171 -2.46 15.37 10.56
C ASN A 171 -1.97 16.80 10.84
N ASN A 172 -2.02 17.27 12.08
CA ASN A 172 -1.44 18.54 12.49
C ASN A 172 -1.13 18.53 14.01
N ALA A 173 -0.50 19.59 14.51
CA ALA A 173 -0.14 19.69 15.93
C ALA A 173 -1.33 19.71 16.90
N SER A 174 -2.54 20.02 16.43
CA SER A 174 -3.74 20.12 17.28
C SER A 174 -4.44 18.78 17.58
N ASN A 175 -4.06 17.69 16.91
CA ASN A 175 -4.70 16.37 17.06
C ASN A 175 -3.70 15.21 17.22
N ILE A 176 -2.56 15.48 17.86
CA ILE A 176 -1.52 14.47 18.11
C ILE A 176 -1.99 13.32 19.01
N ASP A 177 -3.00 13.56 19.85
CA ASP A 177 -3.67 12.58 20.69
C ASP A 177 -4.44 11.52 19.87
N ALA A 178 -4.76 11.81 18.61
CA ALA A 178 -5.41 10.88 17.69
C ALA A 178 -4.48 9.77 17.14
N SER A 179 -3.19 9.78 17.49
CA SER A 179 -2.23 8.74 17.10
C SER A 179 -2.42 7.40 17.84
N ALA A 180 -3.62 7.12 18.33
CA ALA A 180 -3.94 5.85 18.99
C ALA A 180 -3.68 4.68 18.03
N PHE A 181 -2.81 3.75 18.46
CA PHE A 181 -2.41 2.60 17.67
C PHE A 181 -2.34 1.37 18.57
N ASP A 182 -3.01 0.30 18.15
CA ASP A 182 -2.94 -1.01 18.80
C ASP A 182 -2.51 -2.03 17.75
N ARG A 183 -1.24 -2.43 17.81
CA ARG A 183 -0.71 -3.46 16.94
C ARG A 183 -1.03 -4.83 17.48
N ARG A 184 -2.00 -5.49 16.84
CA ARG A 184 -2.30 -6.91 17.11
C ARG A 184 -1.96 -7.84 15.95
N TRP A 185 -1.67 -7.29 14.77
CA TRP A 185 -1.43 -8.07 13.55
C TRP A 185 -0.05 -7.76 12.94
N LEU A 186 0.54 -8.78 12.30
CA LEU A 186 1.75 -8.64 11.51
C LEU A 186 1.42 -8.05 10.13
N GLY A 187 2.36 -7.31 9.56
CA GLY A 187 2.18 -6.62 8.28
C GLY A 187 1.32 -5.37 8.40
N VAL A 188 1.31 -4.69 9.55
CA VAL A 188 0.52 -3.47 9.77
C VAL A 188 1.41 -2.23 9.84
N GLY A 189 1.16 -1.28 8.95
CA GLY A 189 1.81 0.02 8.90
C GLY A 189 0.84 1.20 9.04
N TYR A 190 1.37 2.41 8.87
CA TYR A 190 0.62 3.68 8.95
C TYR A 190 0.99 4.58 7.78
N ALA A 191 0.01 5.30 7.23
CA ALA A 191 0.21 6.29 6.18
C ALA A 191 0.09 7.70 6.75
N ALA A 192 1.20 8.39 6.97
CA ALA A 192 1.23 9.76 7.49
C ALA A 192 1.14 10.83 6.40
N ASN A 193 0.76 12.06 6.77
CA ASN A 193 0.95 13.23 5.92
C ASN A 193 2.36 13.84 6.12
N ASP A 194 2.73 14.82 5.29
CA ASP A 194 4.02 15.54 5.38
C ASP A 194 3.90 16.89 6.10
N ASP A 195 3.17 16.93 7.22
CA ASP A 195 3.13 18.14 8.05
C ASP A 195 4.47 18.34 8.78
N ALA A 196 5.11 19.49 8.54
CA ALA A 196 6.46 19.76 9.02
C ALA A 196 6.58 19.86 10.56
N GLU A 197 5.49 20.20 11.27
CA GLU A 197 5.51 20.34 12.73
C GLU A 197 5.47 19.00 13.45
N ILE A 198 4.86 17.98 12.83
CA ILE A 198 4.61 16.69 13.48
C ILE A 198 5.28 15.49 12.81
N ARG A 199 5.74 15.58 11.55
CA ARG A 199 6.20 14.41 10.78
C ARG A 199 7.29 13.60 11.48
N ALA A 200 8.24 14.27 12.14
CA ALA A 200 9.33 13.60 12.83
C ALA A 200 8.83 12.89 14.09
N GLN A 201 8.01 13.58 14.87
CA GLN A 201 7.41 13.08 16.10
C GLN A 201 6.48 11.91 15.83
N ALA A 202 5.66 11.99 14.77
CA ALA A 202 4.80 10.90 14.32
C ALA A 202 5.62 9.66 13.95
N ALA A 203 6.64 9.81 13.10
CA ALA A 203 7.50 8.70 12.71
C ALA A 203 8.19 8.04 13.92
N TYR A 204 8.63 8.81 14.92
CA TYR A 204 9.19 8.26 16.15
C TYR A 204 8.15 7.63 17.07
N TYR A 205 6.97 8.23 17.19
CA TYR A 205 5.89 7.78 18.06
C TYR A 205 5.40 6.38 17.66
N PHE A 206 5.10 6.16 16.39
CA PHE A 206 4.62 4.85 15.90
C PHE A 206 5.69 3.74 15.91
N LYS A 207 6.93 4.11 16.28
CA LYS A 207 8.08 3.23 16.46
C LYS A 207 8.54 3.16 17.94
N CYS A 208 7.92 3.90 18.85
CA CYS A 208 8.28 3.84 20.26
C CYS A 208 7.66 2.61 20.94
N GLY A 209 8.23 2.17 22.06
CA GLY A 209 7.74 0.99 22.77
C GLY A 209 8.39 -0.32 22.32
N LYS A 210 7.71 -1.43 22.58
CA LYS A 210 8.22 -2.77 22.27
C LYS A 210 7.97 -3.12 20.82
N GLN A 211 8.75 -4.04 20.26
CA GLN A 211 8.61 -4.42 18.84
C GLN A 211 7.19 -4.90 18.51
N GLU A 212 6.51 -5.58 19.42
CA GLU A 212 5.11 -6.01 19.27
C GLU A 212 4.11 -4.85 19.21
N GLU A 213 4.48 -3.65 19.67
CA GLU A 213 3.64 -2.44 19.74
C GLU A 213 3.96 -1.44 18.61
N THR A 214 5.08 -1.61 17.88
CA THR A 214 5.52 -0.70 16.80
C THR A 214 5.04 -1.12 15.43
N LEU A 215 4.92 -0.22 14.44
CA LEU A 215 4.55 -0.58 13.07
C LEU A 215 5.50 -1.59 12.39
N ASP A 216 5.01 -2.25 11.34
CA ASP A 216 5.80 -3.10 10.44
C ASP A 216 6.38 -2.36 9.22
N PHE A 217 5.76 -1.24 8.83
CA PHE A 217 6.26 -0.34 7.79
C PHE A 217 5.67 1.06 7.95
N TRP A 218 6.35 2.05 7.38
CA TRP A 218 5.95 3.45 7.40
C TRP A 218 5.68 3.95 5.98
N GLY A 219 4.46 4.40 5.77
CA GLY A 219 4.04 5.10 4.56
C GLY A 219 3.93 6.59 4.84
N PHE A 220 4.32 7.42 3.89
CA PHE A 220 4.04 8.86 3.97
C PHE A 220 3.50 9.38 2.64
N ASN A 221 2.51 10.26 2.71
CA ASN A 221 1.85 10.87 1.57
C ASN A 221 2.60 12.16 1.23
N LEU A 222 3.44 12.12 0.19
CA LEU A 222 4.36 13.20 -0.16
C LEU A 222 3.99 13.81 -1.51
N TYR A 223 3.40 15.01 -1.47
CA TYR A 223 2.96 15.74 -2.66
C TYR A 223 3.80 16.96 -2.97
N SER A 224 4.83 17.22 -2.20
CA SER A 224 5.55 18.47 -2.27
C SER A 224 6.42 18.56 -3.56
N TRP A 225 6.77 17.43 -4.20
CA TRP A 225 7.56 17.42 -5.43
C TRP A 225 6.66 17.71 -6.64
N CYS A 226 6.77 18.92 -7.20
CA CYS A 226 5.94 19.43 -8.29
C CYS A 226 6.79 19.98 -9.43
N GLY A 227 6.45 19.71 -10.70
CA GLY A 227 7.20 20.28 -11.83
C GLY A 227 8.66 19.84 -11.91
N GLU A 228 9.51 20.72 -12.46
CA GLU A 228 10.96 20.51 -12.47
C GLU A 228 11.56 20.76 -11.08
N ASN A 229 12.18 19.72 -10.52
CA ASN A 229 12.81 19.76 -9.20
C ASN A 229 14.03 18.84 -9.13
N THR A 230 14.85 19.02 -8.10
CA THR A 230 15.98 18.15 -7.76
C THR A 230 15.84 17.64 -6.34
N MET A 231 16.52 16.54 -5.98
CA MET A 231 16.48 16.00 -4.62
C MET A 231 16.87 17.04 -3.56
N SER A 232 17.85 17.89 -3.86
CA SER A 232 18.34 18.88 -2.89
C SER A 232 17.48 20.15 -2.84
N SER A 233 17.08 20.70 -3.98
CA SER A 233 16.21 21.89 -4.02
C SER A 233 14.87 21.62 -3.31
N PHE A 234 14.42 20.38 -3.38
CA PHE A 234 13.18 19.93 -2.78
C PHE A 234 13.30 19.55 -1.29
N GLY A 235 14.51 19.25 -0.80
CA GLY A 235 14.71 18.70 0.54
C GLY A 235 14.38 17.20 0.64
N TYR A 236 14.31 16.48 -0.48
CA TYR A 236 14.17 15.02 -0.47
C TYR A 236 15.37 14.34 0.18
N ASP A 237 16.56 14.91 -0.05
CA ASP A 237 17.81 14.50 0.59
C ASP A 237 17.70 14.47 2.12
N LYS A 238 17.08 15.49 2.71
CA LYS A 238 16.84 15.56 4.16
C LYS A 238 15.84 14.51 4.65
N GLN A 239 14.83 14.18 3.84
CA GLN A 239 13.88 13.11 4.18
C GLN A 239 14.58 11.74 4.12
N VAL A 240 15.41 11.50 3.10
CA VAL A 240 16.22 10.29 2.98
C VAL A 240 17.19 10.17 4.17
N GLU A 241 17.83 11.27 4.57
CA GLU A 241 18.71 11.31 5.74
C GLU A 241 17.95 11.02 7.04
N PHE A 242 16.80 11.65 7.25
CA PHE A 242 15.94 11.44 8.42
C PHE A 242 15.53 9.97 8.56
N PHE A 243 15.11 9.35 7.46
CA PHE A 243 14.68 7.96 7.45
C PHE A 243 15.82 6.96 7.30
N PHE A 244 17.10 7.37 7.21
CA PHE A 244 18.23 6.48 6.96
C PHE A 244 18.46 5.44 8.07
N ASN A 245 18.08 5.77 9.31
CA ASN A 245 18.17 4.88 10.48
C ASN A 245 16.78 4.47 11.01
N HIS A 246 15.74 4.57 10.17
CA HIS A 246 14.40 4.16 10.56
C HIS A 246 14.30 2.63 10.67
N LEU A 247 13.62 2.12 11.69
CA LEU A 247 13.65 0.68 12.01
C LEU A 247 12.56 -0.14 11.33
N VAL A 248 11.92 0.40 10.30
CA VAL A 248 10.93 -0.29 9.46
C VAL A 248 11.11 0.13 8.00
N PRO A 249 10.64 -0.64 7.01
CA PRO A 249 10.61 -0.20 5.62
C PRO A 249 9.80 1.10 5.48
N VAL A 250 10.35 2.04 4.73
CA VAL A 250 9.75 3.36 4.48
C VAL A 250 9.50 3.52 3.00
N PHE A 251 8.30 3.98 2.63
CA PHE A 251 7.95 4.28 1.25
C PHE A 251 6.93 5.42 1.13
N GLN A 252 6.84 6.01 -0.06
CA GLN A 252 5.81 6.99 -0.37
C GLN A 252 4.48 6.25 -0.57
N ALA A 253 3.56 6.39 0.37
CA ALA A 253 2.23 5.76 0.31
C ALA A 253 1.29 6.50 -0.66
N LYS A 254 1.60 7.76 -0.95
CA LYS A 254 1.10 8.55 -2.08
C LYS A 254 2.20 9.51 -2.54
N TYR A 255 2.25 9.78 -3.83
CA TYR A 255 3.07 10.82 -4.44
C TYR A 255 2.41 11.30 -5.74
N GLY A 256 3.01 12.31 -6.39
CA GLY A 256 2.56 12.82 -7.68
C GLY A 256 1.75 14.11 -7.54
N CYS A 257 2.43 15.21 -7.19
CA CYS A 257 1.84 16.54 -7.20
C CYS A 257 1.13 16.82 -8.51
N ASN A 258 -0.10 17.31 -8.52
CA ASN A 258 -0.80 17.56 -9.79
C ASN A 258 -0.53 18.95 -10.40
N VAL A 259 0.39 19.73 -9.83
CA VAL A 259 0.74 21.10 -10.26
C VAL A 259 2.12 21.10 -10.93
N PRO A 260 2.35 21.91 -12.00
CA PRO A 260 1.36 22.76 -12.68
C PRO A 260 0.42 21.97 -13.60
N ASP A 261 0.91 20.91 -14.25
CA ASP A 261 0.23 20.27 -15.40
C ASP A 261 0.01 18.76 -15.19
N GLY A 262 -0.18 18.34 -13.94
CA GLY A 262 -0.35 16.92 -13.60
C GLY A 262 0.86 16.07 -14.03
N ALA A 263 0.60 14.85 -14.48
CA ALA A 263 1.62 13.89 -14.92
C ALA A 263 2.56 14.44 -16.00
N GLN A 264 2.06 15.32 -16.89
CA GLN A 264 2.87 15.89 -17.98
C GLN A 264 3.93 16.88 -17.49
N GLY A 265 3.70 17.51 -16.33
CA GLY A 265 4.63 18.44 -15.72
C GLY A 265 5.74 17.78 -14.91
N HIS A 266 5.69 16.47 -14.64
CA HIS A 266 6.72 15.77 -13.88
C HIS A 266 7.91 15.42 -14.78
N LEU A 267 8.98 16.19 -14.65
CA LEU A 267 10.26 15.89 -15.28
C LEU A 267 11.23 15.44 -14.19
N PHE A 268 11.51 14.14 -14.13
CA PHE A 268 12.59 13.60 -13.31
C PHE A 268 13.91 13.86 -14.03
N GLN A 269 14.71 14.81 -13.52
CA GLN A 269 16.08 15.07 -13.96
C GLN A 269 17.09 14.40 -13.03
#